data_AF-A0A9K3I139-F1
#
_entry.id   AF-A0A9K3I139-F1
#
_cell.length_a   1.000
_cell.length_b   1.000
_cell.length_c   1.000
_cell.angle_alpha   90.00
_cell.angle_beta   90.00
_cell.angle_gamma   90.00
#
_symmetry.space_group_name_H-M   'P 1'
#
loop_
_entity.id
_entity.type
_entity.pdbx_description
1 polymer ?
#
loop_
_entity_poly.entity_id
_entity_poly.type
_entity_poly.pdbx_seq_one_letter_code
_entity_poly.pdbx_strand_id
1 'polypeptide(L)' 'MLDWGQMSILGKLLGLEVLKLGDNAFVGERWVTPVGGFVQLSVLQIGKTNLVHWEAVAHQFPLLRRVSMKYCEQLVAIP' A
#
# COMPACT_ATOMS: atom_id res chain seq x y z
N MET A 1 14.97 3.63 -0.27
CA MET A 1 13.76 3.84 -1.08
C MET A 1 13.54 2.58 -1.89
N LEU A 2 12.48 1.85 -1.59
CA LEU A 2 12.12 0.60 -2.27
C LEU A 2 11.17 0.88 -3.42
N ASP A 3 11.14 0.02 -4.43
CA ASP A 3 10.15 0.10 -5.50
C ASP A 3 8.82 -0.52 -5.05
N TRP A 4 7.68 0.03 -5.48
CA TRP A 4 6.36 -0.53 -5.16
C TRP A 4 6.18 -2.00 -5.59
N GLY A 5 6.90 -2.48 -6.60
CA GLY A 5 6.93 -3.90 -6.97
C GLY A 5 7.48 -4.82 -5.88
N GLN A 6 8.30 -4.30 -4.97
CA GLN A 6 8.85 -5.04 -3.83
C GLN A 6 7.85 -5.16 -2.66
N MET A 7 6.72 -4.44 -2.71
CA MET A 7 5.66 -4.46 -1.69
C MET A 7 5.02 -5.85 -1.54
N SER A 8 5.17 -6.71 -2.56
CA SER A 8 4.74 -8.12 -2.53
C SER A 8 5.38 -8.94 -1.43
N ILE A 9 6.58 -8.56 -0.96
CA ILE A 9 7.26 -9.22 0.15
C ILE A 9 6.50 -9.01 1.45
N LEU A 10 6.06 -7.76 1.70
CA LEU A 10 5.26 -7.42 2.88
C LEU A 10 3.85 -8.02 2.79
N GLY A 11 3.29 -8.09 1.58
CA GLY A 11 1.96 -8.67 1.35
C GLY A 11 1.86 -10.16 1.73
N LYS A 12 2.97 -10.89 1.79
CA LYS A 12 3.01 -12.32 2.19
C LYS A 12 2.98 -12.52 3.70
N LEU A 13 3.12 -11.46 4.49
CA LEU A 13 3.16 -11.56 5.94
C LEU A 13 1.74 -11.78 6.49
N LEU A 14 1.45 -13.02 6.88
CA LEU A 14 0.14 -13.42 7.38
C LEU A 14 -0.24 -12.77 8.72
N GLY A 15 0.70 -12.21 9.47
CA GLY A 15 0.43 -11.48 10.73
C GLY A 15 0.47 -9.96 10.61
N LEU A 16 0.57 -9.43 9.39
CA LEU A 16 0.73 -7.98 9.19
C LEU A 16 -0.62 -7.27 9.26
N GLU A 17 -0.98 -6.82 10.46
CA GLU A 17 -2.22 -6.08 10.70
C GLU A 17 -2.08 -4.57 10.47
N VAL A 18 -0.89 -4.02 10.75
CA VAL A 18 -0.62 -2.58 10.68
C VAL A 18 0.64 -2.36 9.86
N LEU A 19 0.50 -1.62 8.76
CA LEU A 19 1.62 -1.21 7.92
C LEU A 19 1.72 0.31 7.88
N LYS A 20 2.86 0.83 8.32
CA LYS A 20 3.15 2.27 8.34
C LYS A 20 4.41 2.52 7.53
N LEU A 21 4.25 3.17 6.38
CA LEU A 21 5.35 3.59 5.53
C LEU A 21 5.70 5.03 5.89
N GLY A 22 6.97 5.27 6.21
CA GLY A 22 7.52 6.61 6.34
C GLY A 22 7.67 7.30 4.98
N ASP A 23 8.10 8.56 5.02
CA ASP A 23 8.32 9.35 3.80
C ASP A 23 9.36 8.70 2.90
N ASN A 24 9.02 8.54 1.62
CA ASN A 24 9.82 7.92 0.56
C ASN A 24 10.32 6.49 0.90
N ALA A 25 9.62 5.78 1.80
CA ALA A 25 9.92 4.38 2.09
C ALA A 25 9.78 3.53 0.83
N PHE A 26 8.71 3.78 0.06
CA PHE A 26 8.46 3.24 -1.27
C PHE A 26 8.23 4.35 -2.28
N VAL A 27 8.73 4.15 -3.50
CA VAL A 27 8.56 5.04 -4.65
C VAL A 27 8.24 4.26 -5.92
N GLY A 28 7.82 5.03 -6.91
CA GLY A 28 7.33 4.55 -8.18
C GLY A 28 5.93 5.11 -8.40
N GLU A 29 5.59 5.34 -9.66
CA GLU A 29 4.32 5.98 -10.00
C GLU A 29 3.13 5.02 -9.89
N ARG A 30 3.37 3.71 -9.88
CA ARG A 30 2.33 2.68 -9.84
C ARG A 30 2.58 1.66 -8.74
N TRP A 31 1.56 1.39 -7.95
CA TRP A 31 1.50 0.26 -7.02
C TRP A 31 0.37 -0.69 -7.41
N VAL A 32 0.74 -1.89 -7.85
CA VAL A 32 -0.20 -2.99 -8.08
C VAL A 32 -0.18 -3.91 -6.88
N THR A 33 -1.32 -4.04 -6.21
CA THR A 33 -1.44 -4.88 -5.03
C THR A 33 -1.34 -6.36 -5.46
N PRO A 34 -0.50 -7.17 -4.80
CA PRO A 34 -0.37 -8.60 -5.12
C PRO A 34 -1.67 -9.35 -4.82
N VAL A 35 -2.04 -10.28 -5.70
CA VAL A 35 -3.18 -11.19 -5.49
C VAL A 35 -2.96 -12.01 -4.22
N GLY A 36 -3.94 -12.00 -3.32
CA GLY A 36 -3.89 -12.76 -2.06
C GLY A 36 -2.88 -12.22 -1.03
N GLY A 37 -2.28 -11.05 -1.25
CA GLY A 37 -1.46 -10.39 -0.24
C GLY A 37 -2.31 -9.59 0.76
N PHE A 38 -1.71 -9.19 1.88
CA PHE A 38 -2.30 -8.25 2.86
C PHE A 38 -3.64 -8.70 3.46
N VAL A 39 -3.88 -10.02 3.54
CA VAL A 39 -5.14 -10.61 4.00
C VAL A 39 -5.51 -10.24 5.45
N GLN A 40 -4.52 -9.98 6.32
CA GLN A 40 -4.74 -9.54 7.70
C GLN A 40 -4.61 -8.02 7.90
N LEU A 41 -4.30 -7.27 6.83
CA LEU A 41 -4.02 -5.85 6.97
C LEU A 41 -5.30 -5.08 7.32
N SER A 42 -5.28 -4.39 8.45
CA SER A 42 -6.40 -3.58 8.95
C SER A 42 -6.13 -2.08 8.84
N VAL A 43 -4.86 -1.67 8.94
CA VAL A 43 -4.44 -0.27 8.87
C VAL A 43 -3.26 -0.12 7.92
N LEU A 44 -3.44 0.75 6.92
CA LEU A 44 -2.39 1.18 6.01
C LEU A 44 -2.15 2.68 6.15
N GLN A 45 -0.90 3.06 6.40
CA GLN A 45 -0.45 4.45 6.40
C GLN A 45 0.68 4.61 5.38
N ILE A 46 0.51 5.55 4.46
CA ILE A 46 1.52 5.89 3.45
C ILE A 46 1.99 7.33 3.69
N GLY A 47 3.28 7.49 3.97
CA GLY A 47 3.94 8.80 4.02
C GLY A 47 4.11 9.42 2.64
N LYS A 48 4.91 10.49 2.54
CA LYS A 48 5.19 11.16 1.26
C LYS A 48 5.71 10.16 0.23
N THR A 49 5.16 10.18 -0.98
CA THR A 49 5.61 9.34 -2.09
C THR A 49 5.21 9.96 -3.44
N ASN A 50 5.84 9.52 -4.52
CA ASN A 50 5.50 9.90 -5.90
C ASN A 50 4.48 8.93 -6.53
N LEU A 51 3.71 8.21 -5.72
CA LEU A 51 2.66 7.31 -6.18
C LEU A 51 1.55 8.09 -6.90
N VAL A 52 1.25 7.68 -8.13
CA VAL A 52 0.22 8.28 -9.00
C VAL A 52 -0.99 7.37 -9.14
N HIS A 53 -0.74 6.06 -9.30
CA HIS A 53 -1.75 5.03 -9.52
C HIS A 53 -1.63 3.93 -8.47
N TRP A 54 -2.67 3.75 -7.68
CA TRP A 54 -2.82 2.59 -6.79
C TRP A 54 -3.89 1.66 -7.34
N GLU A 55 -3.46 0.49 -7.77
CA GLU A 55 -4.31 -0.55 -8.32
C GLU A 55 -4.49 -1.67 -7.29
N ALA A 56 -5.71 -1.80 -6.79
CA ALA A 56 -6.12 -2.89 -5.93
C ALA A 56 -7.55 -3.32 -6.28
N VAL A 57 -7.89 -4.55 -5.92
CA VAL A 57 -9.24 -5.08 -6.01
C VAL A 57 -9.70 -5.47 -4.60
N ALA A 58 -10.99 -5.30 -4.31
CA ALA A 58 -11.53 -5.40 -2.94
C ALA A 58 -11.13 -6.69 -2.19
N HIS A 59 -11.00 -7.81 -2.89
CA HIS A 59 -10.60 -9.09 -2.29
C HIS A 59 -9.13 -9.17 -1.84
N GLN A 60 -8.28 -8.22 -2.23
CA GLN A 60 -6.88 -8.14 -1.79
C GLN A 60 -6.71 -7.44 -0.43
N PHE A 61 -7.75 -6.78 0.07
CA PHE A 61 -7.72 -6.08 1.35
C PHE A 61 -8.98 -6.38 2.18
N PRO A 62 -9.30 -7.65 2.45
CA PRO A 62 -10.58 -8.04 3.02
C PRO A 62 -10.83 -7.48 4.43
N LEU A 63 -9.76 -7.17 5.18
CA LEU A 63 -9.84 -6.67 6.55
C LEU A 63 -9.41 -5.20 6.68
N LEU A 64 -9.14 -4.50 5.58
CA LEU A 64 -8.63 -3.14 5.62
C LEU A 64 -9.74 -2.18 6.04
N ARG A 65 -9.54 -1.52 7.18
CA ARG A 65 -10.52 -0.60 7.78
C ARG A 65 -10.09 0.85 7.67
N ARG A 66 -8.79 1.10 7.59
CA ARG A 66 -8.25 2.47 7.57
C ARG A 66 -7.10 2.58 6.59
N VAL A 67 -7.25 3.53 5.69
CA VAL A 67 -6.20 4.02 4.80
C VAL A 67 -5.94 5.47 5.14
N SER A 68 -4.68 5.84 5.32
CA SER A 68 -4.28 7.22 5.52
C SER A 68 -3.04 7.51 4.70
N MET A 69 -3.05 8.65 4.02
CA MET A 69 -1.97 9.08 3.15
C MET A 69 -1.55 10.48 3.54
N LYS A 70 -0.25 10.73 3.53
CA LYS A 70 0.33 12.02 3.89
C LYS A 70 1.20 12.50 2.74
N TYR A 71 0.91 13.70 2.23
CA TYR A 71 1.71 14.33 1.16
C TYR A 71 1.84 13.46 -0.11
N CYS A 72 0.76 12.77 -0.50
CA CYS A 72 0.64 12.02 -1.75
C CYS A 72 -0.09 12.86 -2.80
N GLU A 73 0.51 13.99 -3.19
CA GLU A 73 -0.13 15.01 -4.03
C GLU A 73 -0.41 14.55 -5.46
N GLN A 74 0.31 13.54 -5.94
CA GLN A 74 0.16 13.02 -7.30
C GLN A 74 -0.84 11.87 -7.41
N LEU A 75 -1.34 11.35 -6.30
CA LEU A 75 -2.23 10.19 -6.32
C LEU A 75 -3.59 10.57 -6.88
N VAL A 76 -3.99 9.89 -7.96
CA VAL A 76 -5.23 10.20 -8.68
C VAL A 76 -6.47 9.65 -7.96
N ALA A 77 -6.37 8.43 -7.40
CA ALA A 77 -7.47 7.78 -6.70
C ALA A 77 -6.95 6.71 -5.72
N ILE A 78 -7.80 6.38 -4.75
CA ILE A 78 -7.68 5.18 -3.91
C ILE A 78 -8.61 4.12 -4.53
N PRO A 79 -8.15 2.86 -4.68
CA PRO A 79 -8.95 1.74 -5.17
C PRO A 79 -10.06 1.30 -4.21
#